data_AF-A0A9D1V919-F1
#
_entry.id   AF-A0A9D1V919-F1
#
_cell.length_a   1.000
_cell.length_b   1.000
_cell.length_c   1.000
_cell.angle_alpha   90.00
_cell.angle_beta   90.00
_cell.angle_gamma   90.00
#
_symmetry.space_group_name_H-M   'P 1'
#
loop_
_entity.id
_entity.type
_entity.pdbx_description
1 polymer ?
#
loop_
_entity_poly.entity_id
_entity_poly.type
_entity_poly.pdbx_seq_one_letter_code
_entity_poly.pdbx_strand_id
1 'polypeptide(L)'
;MFFTKPTYEEIKLPFRSIDDPADLELGWINLEAYGNVFGKTKYCYAWYELKSAKMYKNGDFEQMIELLKNSKDKTVKVIIKLKKGVPKDFKIDVNSLAEVYCDERFTALSLLGWGFNDKSYKELSSR
;
A
#
# COMPACT_ATOMS: atom_id res chain seq x y z
N MET A 1 -28.15 -20.74 -4.81
CA MET A 1 -26.96 -19.98 -5.26
C MET A 1 -25.85 -20.19 -4.22
N PHE A 2 -24.79 -20.95 -4.52
CA PHE A 2 -23.70 -21.19 -3.57
C PHE A 2 -22.69 -20.03 -3.62
N PHE A 3 -22.69 -19.18 -2.59
CA PHE A 3 -21.65 -18.18 -2.40
C PHE A 3 -20.37 -18.88 -1.90
N THR A 4 -19.41 -19.09 -2.80
CA THR A 4 -18.07 -19.56 -2.41
C THR A 4 -17.43 -18.52 -1.49
N LYS A 5 -16.99 -18.94 -0.30
CA LYS A 5 -16.25 -18.08 0.64
C LYS A 5 -14.97 -17.58 -0.04
N PRO A 6 -14.56 -16.32 0.19
CA PRO A 6 -13.26 -15.86 -0.29
C PRO A 6 -12.13 -16.61 0.43
N THR A 7 -11.03 -16.81 -0.28
CA THR A 7 -9.75 -17.25 0.29
C THR A 7 -8.76 -16.09 0.28
N TYR A 8 -7.69 -16.20 1.06
CA TYR A 8 -6.67 -15.17 1.19
C TYR A 8 -5.31 -15.80 1.02
N GLU A 9 -4.46 -15.17 0.21
CA GLU A 9 -3.10 -15.63 -0.04
C GLU A 9 -2.11 -14.48 0.15
N GLU A 10 -0.97 -14.77 0.75
CA GLU A 10 0.09 -13.81 1.00
C GLU A 10 1.14 -13.89 -0.11
N ILE A 11 1.51 -12.73 -0.65
CA ILE A 11 2.61 -12.60 -1.61
C ILE A 11 3.52 -11.45 -1.17
N LYS A 12 4.79 -11.48 -1.59
CA LYS A 12 5.70 -10.33 -1.45
C LYS A 12 5.84 -9.64 -2.79
N LEU A 13 5.60 -8.34 -2.82
CA LEU A 13 5.71 -7.52 -4.03
C LEU A 13 6.68 -6.36 -3.81
N PRO A 14 7.44 -5.95 -4.83
CA PRO A 14 8.09 -4.65 -4.80
C PRO A 14 7.04 -3.55 -4.65
N PHE A 15 7.44 -2.45 -4.02
CA PHE A 15 6.55 -1.31 -3.82
C PHE A 15 7.28 0.02 -3.96
N ARG A 16 6.51 1.09 -4.08
CA ARG A 16 6.99 2.47 -4.15
C ARG A 16 6.03 3.41 -3.43
N SER A 17 6.54 4.55 -2.97
CA SER A 17 5.69 5.70 -2.66
C SER A 17 5.20 6.37 -3.95
N ILE A 18 4.02 6.96 -3.87
CA ILE A 18 3.51 7.87 -4.89
C ILE A 18 3.50 9.27 -4.31
N ASP A 19 4.49 10.06 -4.70
CA ASP A 19 4.64 11.43 -4.22
C ASP A 19 3.71 12.36 -5.04
N ASP A 20 2.47 12.50 -4.59
CA ASP A 20 1.53 13.50 -5.08
C ASP A 20 1.54 14.72 -4.13
N PRO A 21 1.87 15.94 -4.61
CA PRO A 21 1.98 17.11 -3.73
C PRO A 21 0.71 17.43 -2.94
N ALA A 22 -0.47 17.27 -3.55
CA ALA A 22 -1.74 17.60 -2.89
C ALA A 22 -2.04 16.60 -1.76
N ASP A 23 -1.77 15.32 -2.00
CA ASP A 23 -1.93 14.28 -0.97
C ASP A 23 -0.94 14.46 0.18
N LEU A 24 0.30 14.87 -0.12
CA LEU A 24 1.32 15.15 0.89
C LEU A 24 0.93 16.36 1.76
N GLU A 25 0.36 17.41 1.18
CA GLU A 25 -0.19 18.56 1.93
C GLU A 25 -1.35 18.16 2.86
N LEU A 26 -2.13 17.15 2.48
CA LEU A 26 -3.19 16.56 3.30
C LEU A 26 -2.67 15.55 4.34
N GLY A 27 -1.36 15.28 4.37
CA GLY A 27 -0.75 14.35 5.30
C GLY A 27 -1.01 12.89 4.96
N TRP A 28 -1.22 12.57 3.68
CA TRP A 28 -1.48 11.22 3.20
C TRP A 28 -0.20 10.54 2.71
N ILE A 29 -0.09 9.25 3.04
CA ILE A 29 0.97 8.36 2.58
C ILE A 29 0.40 7.44 1.51
N ASN A 30 0.86 7.62 0.28
CA ASN A 30 0.44 6.80 -0.86
C ASN A 30 1.47 5.71 -1.15
N LEU A 31 1.03 4.45 -1.18
CA LEU A 31 1.85 3.29 -1.49
C LEU A 31 1.28 2.52 -2.66
N GLU A 32 2.17 2.02 -3.52
CA GLU A 32 1.79 1.13 -4.60
C GLU A 32 2.70 -0.10 -4.60
N ALA A 33 2.14 -1.25 -4.27
CA ALA A 33 2.79 -2.54 -4.46
C ALA A 33 2.42 -3.10 -5.84
N TYR A 34 3.39 -3.58 -6.61
CA TYR A 34 3.14 -3.93 -8.01
C TYR A 34 3.87 -5.19 -8.45
N GLY A 35 3.32 -5.87 -9.46
CA GLY A 35 3.94 -7.05 -10.06
C GLY A 35 2.95 -8.13 -10.43
N ASN A 36 3.44 -9.36 -10.57
CA ASN A 36 2.63 -10.50 -10.94
C ASN A 36 1.80 -11.00 -9.75
N VAL A 37 0.48 -10.93 -9.88
CA VAL A 37 -0.51 -11.47 -8.95
C VAL A 37 -1.29 -12.56 -9.68
N PHE A 38 -0.88 -13.81 -9.48
CA PHE A 38 -1.50 -15.01 -10.05
C PHE A 38 -1.67 -14.96 -11.58
N GLY A 39 -0.58 -14.63 -12.28
CA GLY A 39 -0.52 -14.56 -13.75
C GLY A 39 -0.97 -13.22 -14.33
N LYS A 40 -1.31 -12.23 -13.50
CA LYS A 40 -1.73 -10.90 -13.96
C LYS A 40 -0.86 -9.83 -13.33
N THR A 41 -0.35 -8.91 -14.14
CA THR A 41 0.29 -7.69 -13.62
C THR A 41 -0.77 -6.85 -12.94
N LYS A 42 -0.52 -6.47 -11.69
CA LYS A 42 -1.40 -5.64 -10.88
C LYS A 42 -0.63 -4.54 -10.17
N TYR A 43 -1.34 -3.46 -9.90
CA TYR A 43 -0.88 -2.30 -9.14
C TYR A 43 -1.84 -2.11 -7.97
N CYS A 44 -1.37 -2.48 -6.79
CA CYS A 44 -2.08 -2.46 -5.52
C CYS A 44 -1.82 -1.10 -4.87
N TYR A 45 -2.61 -0.09 -5.24
CA TYR A 45 -2.47 1.29 -4.77
C TYR A 45 -3.33 1.52 -3.54
N ALA A 46 -2.75 2.01 -2.45
CA ALA A 46 -3.46 2.34 -1.22
C ALA A 46 -2.89 3.62 -0.61
N TRP A 47 -3.76 4.42 0.01
CA TRP A 47 -3.35 5.62 0.70
C TRP A 47 -3.83 5.62 2.14
N TYR A 48 -3.00 6.22 2.99
CA TYR A 48 -3.09 6.11 4.43
C TYR A 48 -2.95 7.47 5.10
N GLU A 49 -3.58 7.62 6.25
CA GLU A 49 -3.27 8.68 7.22
C GLU A 49 -2.56 8.09 8.43
N LEU A 50 -1.94 8.95 9.24
CA LEU A 50 -1.43 8.57 10.56
C LEU A 50 -2.59 8.60 11.57
N LYS A 51 -2.75 7.52 12.35
CA LYS A 51 -3.81 7.42 13.38
C LYS A 51 -3.76 8.51 14.45
N SER A 52 -2.64 9.21 14.61
CA SER A 52 -2.43 10.18 15.70
C SER A 52 -1.95 11.53 15.17
N ALA A 53 -2.72 12.57 15.49
CA ALA A 53 -2.38 13.96 15.20
C ALA A 53 -1.02 14.39 15.80
N LYS A 54 -0.55 13.73 16.86
CA LYS A 54 0.76 14.03 17.47
C LYS A 54 1.92 13.65 16.54
N MET A 55 1.77 12.63 15.72
CA MET A 55 2.82 12.17 14.82
C MET A 55 3.17 13.24 13.78
N TYR A 56 2.15 13.93 13.23
CA TYR A 56 2.36 15.10 12.38
C TYR A 56 3.10 16.23 13.12
N LYS A 57 2.73 16.52 14.37
CA LYS A 57 3.39 17.56 15.17
C LYS A 57 4.84 17.24 15.52
N ASN A 58 5.18 15.96 15.62
CA ASN A 58 6.51 15.48 15.98
C ASN A 58 7.46 15.37 14.77
N GLY A 59 6.97 15.62 13.56
CA GLY A 59 7.74 15.43 12.33
C GLY A 59 7.86 13.96 11.90
N ASP A 60 7.04 13.06 12.46
CA ASP A 60 7.08 11.62 12.11
C ASP A 60 6.65 11.40 10.66
N PHE A 61 5.66 12.16 10.20
CA PHE A 61 5.15 12.05 8.83
C PHE A 61 6.27 12.30 7.81
N GLU A 62 6.98 13.42 7.94
CA GLU A 62 8.05 13.82 7.04
C GLU A 62 9.21 12.81 7.05
N GLN A 63 9.55 12.30 8.23
CA GLN A 63 10.57 11.25 8.37
C GLN A 63 10.14 9.95 7.69
N MET A 64 8.89 9.53 7.87
CA MET A 64 8.36 8.32 7.24
C MET A 64 8.29 8.45 5.72
N ILE A 65 7.90 9.62 5.19
CA ILE A 65 7.94 9.91 3.75
C ILE A 65 9.38 9.77 3.21
N GLU A 66 10.37 10.30 3.92
CA GLU A 66 11.77 10.21 3.49
C GLU A 66 12.30 8.76 3.47
N LEU A 67 11.88 7.93 4.42
CA LEU A 67 12.17 6.48 4.39
C LEU A 67 11.57 5.82 3.15
N LEU A 68 10.32 6.17 2.81
CA LEU A 68 9.58 5.59 1.69
C LEU A 68 10.16 5.97 0.33
N LYS A 69 10.78 7.14 0.17
CA LYS A 69 11.50 7.51 -1.08
C LYS A 69 12.60 6.51 -1.43
N ASN A 70 13.16 5.83 -0.43
CA ASN A 70 14.22 4.85 -0.57
C ASN A 70 13.71 3.40 -0.58
N SER A 71 12.55 3.15 -1.22
CA SER A 71 11.93 1.81 -1.33
C SER A 71 12.57 0.89 -2.37
N LYS A 72 13.58 1.35 -3.11
CA LYS A 72 14.21 0.56 -4.18
C LYS A 72 14.71 -0.79 -3.63
N ASP A 73 14.39 -1.85 -4.35
CA ASP A 73 14.73 -3.25 -4.03
C ASP A 73 14.07 -3.82 -2.74
N LYS A 74 13.18 -3.06 -2.10
CA LYS A 74 12.38 -3.56 -0.97
C LYS A 74 11.10 -4.21 -1.46
N THR A 75 10.61 -5.17 -0.68
CA THR A 75 9.31 -5.81 -0.93
C THR A 75 8.45 -5.73 0.31
N VAL A 76 7.14 -5.64 0.12
CA VAL A 76 6.15 -5.66 1.19
C VAL A 76 5.22 -6.84 1.01
N LYS A 77 4.76 -7.42 2.13
CA LYS A 77 3.71 -8.42 2.09
C LYS A 77 2.38 -7.78 1.67
N VAL A 78 1.70 -8.43 0.73
CA VAL A 78 0.37 -8.09 0.27
C VAL A 78 -0.52 -9.31 0.43
N ILE A 79 -1.66 -9.11 1.09
CA ILE A 79 -2.69 -10.15 1.30
C ILE A 79 -3.71 -10.00 0.17
N ILE A 80 -3.80 -10.98 -0.72
CA ILE A 80 -4.72 -10.99 -1.86
C ILE A 80 -5.98 -11.76 -1.50
N LYS A 81 -7.14 -11.11 -1.68
CA LYS A 81 -8.44 -11.76 -1.57
C LYS A 81 -8.82 -12.41 -2.89
N LEU A 82 -9.06 -13.71 -2.85
CA LEU A 82 -9.47 -14.52 -3.97
C LEU A 82 -10.95 -14.89 -3.85
N LYS A 83 -11.67 -14.88 -4.97
CA LYS A 83 -13.03 -15.43 -5.07
C LYS A 83 -13.10 -16.35 -6.28
N LYS A 84 -13.31 -17.65 -6.03
CA LYS A 84 -13.25 -18.70 -7.07
C LYS A 84 -11.91 -18.68 -7.85
N GLY A 85 -10.80 -18.54 -7.12
CA GLY A 85 -9.45 -18.46 -7.71
C GLY A 85 -9.11 -17.14 -8.42
N VAL A 86 -10.05 -16.19 -8.48
CA VAL A 86 -9.81 -14.89 -9.14
C VAL A 86 -9.47 -13.82 -8.10
N PRO A 87 -8.37 -13.05 -8.27
CA PRO A 87 -8.06 -11.90 -7.43
C PRO A 87 -9.16 -10.85 -7.51
N LYS A 88 -9.67 -10.43 -6.35
CA LYS A 88 -10.75 -9.43 -6.24
C LYS A 88 -10.36 -8.21 -5.43
N ASP A 89 -9.44 -8.35 -4.51
CA ASP A 89 -9.07 -7.29 -3.59
C ASP A 89 -7.68 -7.55 -3.00
N PHE A 90 -7.13 -6.57 -2.29
CA PHE A 90 -5.86 -6.71 -1.60
C PHE A 90 -5.81 -5.91 -0.29
N LYS A 91 -4.79 -6.19 0.52
CA LYS A 91 -4.36 -5.33 1.62
C LYS A 91 -2.83 -5.34 1.67
N ILE A 92 -2.20 -4.16 1.69
CA ILE A 92 -0.78 -4.06 2.05
C ILE A 92 -0.66 -4.29 3.57
N ASP A 93 0.23 -5.19 3.96
CA ASP A 93 0.49 -5.47 5.36
C ASP A 93 1.42 -4.42 5.96
N VAL A 94 0.86 -3.53 6.79
CA VAL A 94 1.61 -2.46 7.45
C VAL A 94 2.62 -2.96 8.48
N ASN A 95 2.44 -4.18 9.02
CA ASN A 95 3.43 -4.78 9.90
C ASN A 95 4.66 -5.20 9.08
N SER A 96 4.45 -5.73 7.87
CA SER A 96 5.55 -5.99 6.95
C SER A 96 6.29 -4.71 6.53
N LEU A 97 5.61 -3.56 6.43
CA LEU A 97 6.30 -2.27 6.22
C LEU A 97 7.16 -1.90 7.43
N ALA A 98 6.63 -2.04 8.65
CA ALA A 98 7.38 -1.78 9.87
C ALA A 98 8.66 -2.63 9.96
N GLU A 99 8.58 -3.92 9.62
CA GLU A 99 9.73 -4.82 9.54
C GLU A 99 10.75 -4.39 8.47
N VAL A 100 10.28 -4.00 7.28
CA VAL A 100 11.12 -3.59 6.14
C VAL A 100 11.95 -2.34 6.44
N TYR A 101 11.42 -1.44 7.25
CA TYR A 101 12.09 -0.19 7.66
C TYR A 101 12.69 -0.23 9.07
N CYS A 102 12.49 -1.33 9.81
CA CYS A 102 12.78 -1.40 11.24
C CYS A 102 12.15 -0.22 12.02
N ASP A 103 10.91 0.13 11.70
CA ASP A 103 10.21 1.30 12.22
C ASP A 103 8.74 1.01 12.54
N GLU A 104 8.44 0.88 13.83
CA GLU A 104 7.09 0.56 14.33
C GLU A 104 6.04 1.64 13.99
N ARG A 105 6.44 2.86 13.62
CA ARG A 105 5.49 3.93 13.25
C ARG A 105 4.63 3.55 12.06
N PHE A 106 5.09 2.67 11.16
CA PHE A 106 4.28 2.17 10.04
C PHE A 106 3.03 1.39 10.50
N THR A 107 3.04 0.79 11.70
CA THR A 107 1.85 0.12 12.27
C THR A 107 0.73 1.12 12.64
N ALA A 108 1.08 2.41 12.75
CA ALA A 108 0.15 3.50 13.03
C ALA A 108 -0.55 4.05 11.77
N LEU A 109 -0.40 3.41 10.60
CA LEU A 109 -1.13 3.77 9.40
C LEU A 109 -2.60 3.32 9.47
N SER A 110 -3.49 4.21 9.06
CA SER A 110 -4.93 3.98 8.89
C SER A 110 -5.28 4.07 7.42
N LEU A 111 -5.94 3.06 6.87
CA LEU A 111 -6.30 3.00 5.45
C LEU A 111 -7.43 3.98 5.16
N LEU A 112 -7.22 4.90 4.22
CA LEU A 112 -8.25 5.84 3.74
C LEU A 112 -8.97 5.31 2.49
N GLY A 113 -8.22 4.67 1.58
CA GLY A 113 -8.78 4.07 0.38
C GLY A 113 -7.75 3.29 -0.42
N TRP A 114 -8.22 2.58 -1.44
CA TRP A 114 -7.38 1.73 -2.28
C TRP A 114 -7.96 1.51 -3.67
N GLY A 115 -7.10 1.11 -4.61
CA GLY A 115 -7.43 0.74 -5.98
C GLY A 115 -6.62 -0.48 -6.41
N PHE A 116 -7.31 -1.52 -6.89
CA PHE A 116 -6.68 -2.75 -7.37
C PHE A 116 -6.62 -2.76 -8.90
N ASN A 117 -5.57 -2.14 -9.43
CA ASN A 117 -5.55 -1.65 -10.80
C ASN A 117 -4.76 -2.55 -11.76
N ASP A 118 -5.10 -2.48 -13.04
CA ASP A 118 -4.32 -3.08 -14.15
C ASP A 118 -3.21 -2.15 -14.66
N LYS A 119 -3.21 -0.89 -14.23
CA LYS A 119 -2.20 0.13 -14.53
C LYS A 119 -1.78 0.85 -13.26
N SER A 120 -0.56 1.39 -13.28
CA SER A 120 -0.03 2.24 -12.22
C SER A 120 -0.94 3.44 -11.96
N TYR A 121 -1.09 3.85 -10.70
CA TYR A 121 -1.82 5.06 -10.33
C TYR A 121 -1.34 6.29 -11.11
N LYS A 122 -0.02 6.45 -11.28
CA LYS A 122 0.56 7.56 -12.07
C LYS A 122 0.08 7.61 -13.53
N GLU A 123 -0.29 6.46 -14.12
CA GLU A 123 -0.84 6.39 -15.48
C GLU A 123 -2.35 6.66 -15.51
N LEU A 124 -3.03 6.45 -14.38
CA LEU A 124 -4.46 6.67 -14.25
C LEU A 124 -4.78 8.13 -13.90
N SER A 125 -3.95 8.77 -13.09
CA SER A 125 -4.12 10.16 -12.64
C SER A 125 -3.64 11.22 -13.65
N SER A 126 -2.96 10.81 -14.72
CA SER A 126 -2.42 11.69 -15.78
C SER A 126 -3.39 11.94 -16.94
N ARG A 127 -4.69 11.72 -16.73
CA ARG A 127 -5.77 11.91 -17.71
C ARG A 127 -6.68 13.06 -17.31
#